data_AF-A0A1I8NE25-F1
#
_entry.id   AF-A0A1I8NE25-F1
#
_cell.length_a   1.000
_cell.length_b   1.000
_cell.length_c   1.000
_cell.angle_alpha   90.00
_cell.angle_beta   90.00
_cell.angle_gamma   90.00
#
_symmetry.space_group_name_H-M   'P 1'
#
loop_
_entity.id
_entity.type
_entity.pdbx_description
1 polymer ?
#
loop_
_entity_poly.entity_id
_entity_poly.type
_entity_poly.pdbx_seq_one_letter_code
_entity_poly.pdbx_strand_id
1 'polypeptide(L)' 'MGNPIWFIFWFLVFWFISFFVAFFCAAFYIILLIFTTCFPALTSITDILLQCLQFPHYCAKAMMECRQPF' A
#
# COMPACT_ATOMS: atom_id res chain seq x y z
N MET A 1 -8.33 25.21 -2.95
CA MET A 1 -6.90 25.32 -2.57
C MET A 1 -6.65 24.28 -1.51
N GLY A 2 -5.92 23.20 -1.84
CA GLY A 2 -5.67 22.11 -0.91
C GLY A 2 -4.89 22.61 0.30
N ASN A 3 -5.36 22.30 1.50
CA ASN A 3 -4.67 22.69 2.72
C ASN A 3 -3.32 21.94 2.78
N PRO A 4 -2.17 22.63 2.81
CA PRO A 4 -0.85 21.99 2.86
C PRO A 4 -0.65 21.14 4.13
N ILE A 5 -1.47 21.37 5.16
CA ILE A 5 -1.55 20.54 6.37
C ILE A 5 -1.95 19.09 6.02
N TRP A 6 -2.85 18.89 5.06
CA TRP A 6 -3.27 17.54 4.67
C TRP A 6 -2.20 16.79 3.89
N PHE A 7 -1.41 17.49 3.10
CA PHE A 7 -0.24 16.93 2.42
C PHE A 7 0.79 16.42 3.44
N ILE A 8 1.11 17.23 4.46
CA ILE A 8 2.10 16.85 5.48
C ILE A 8 1.64 15.65 6.32
N PHE A 9 0.33 15.57 6.61
CA PHE A 9 -0.25 14.46 7.36
C PHE A 9 -0.13 13.15 6.58
N TRP A 10 -0.56 13.13 5.31
CA TRP A 10 -0.43 11.96 4.46
C TRP A 10 1.04 11.60 4.17
N PHE A 11 1.95 12.57 4.13
CA PHE A 11 3.39 12.31 4.01
C PHE A 11 3.95 11.58 5.23
N LEU A 12 3.55 11.98 6.45
CA LEU A 12 3.93 11.28 7.67
C LEU A 12 3.40 9.84 7.68
N VAL A 13 2.15 9.64 7.28
CA VAL A 13 1.53 8.30 7.17
C VAL A 13 2.23 7.44 6.13
N PHE A 14 2.58 8.04 4.98
CA PHE A 14 3.33 7.36 3.93
C PHE A 14 4.70 6.89 4.44
N TRP A 15 5.44 7.79 5.12
CA TRP A 15 6.80 7.52 5.56
C TRP A 15 6.87 6.49 6.71
N PHE A 16 6.02 6.64 7.74
CA PHE A 16 6.09 5.78 8.93
C PHE A 16 5.35 4.45 8.78
N ILE A 17 4.23 4.43 8.04
CA ILE A 17 3.35 3.26 7.99
C ILE A 17 3.45 2.59 6.63
N SER A 18 3.21 3.35 5.56
CA SER A 18 3.07 2.77 4.23
C SER A 18 4.36 2.13 3.72
N PHE A 19 5.51 2.70 4.05
CA PHE A 19 6.80 2.17 3.63
C PHE A 19 7.10 0.81 4.27
N PHE A 20 6.87 0.67 5.57
CA PHE A 20 7.08 -0.58 6.30
C PHE A 20 6.09 -1.66 5.85
N VAL A 21 4.81 -1.33 5.73
CA VAL A 21 3.77 -2.29 5.31
C VAL A 21 4.05 -2.79 3.89
N ALA A 22 4.38 -1.91 2.95
CA ALA A 22 4.71 -2.32 1.58
C ALA A 22 5.98 -3.17 1.51
N PHE A 23 6.99 -2.86 2.32
CA PHE A 23 8.24 -3.64 2.34
C PHE A 23 8.02 -5.07 2.85
N PHE A 24 7.28 -5.23 3.96
CA PHE A 24 6.91 -6.56 4.46
C PHE A 24 6.02 -7.30 3.45
N CYS A 25 5.01 -6.64 2.88
CA CYS A 25 4.14 -7.22 1.86
C CYS A 25 4.92 -7.72 0.63
N ALA A 26 5.89 -6.95 0.14
CA ALA A 26 6.68 -7.31 -1.04
C ALA A 26 7.43 -8.63 -0.83
N ALA A 27 8.05 -8.80 0.34
CA ALA A 27 8.78 -10.02 0.68
C ALA A 27 7.86 -11.26 0.68
N PHE A 28 6.70 -11.16 1.33
CA PHE A 28 5.72 -12.25 1.34
C PHE A 28 5.10 -12.51 -0.04
N TYR A 29 4.90 -11.46 -0.84
CA TYR A 29 4.29 -11.57 -2.17
C TYR A 29 5.16 -12.35 -3.13
N ILE A 30 6.46 -12.07 -3.15
CA ILE A 30 7.42 -12.77 -4.02
C ILE A 30 7.44 -14.28 -3.70
N ILE A 31 7.42 -14.64 -2.41
CA ILE A 31 7.40 -16.05 -1.99
C ILE A 31 6.08 -16.70 -2.40
N LEU A 32 4.94 -16.08 -2.07
CA LEU A 32 3.62 -16.65 -2.34
C LEU A 32 3.32 -16.75 -3.84
N LEU A 33 3.80 -15.81 -4.66
CA LEU A 33 3.63 -15.82 -6.11
C LEU A 33 4.19 -17.10 -6.77
N ILE A 34 5.29 -17.64 -6.25
CA ILE A 34 5.85 -18.90 -6.75
C ILE A 34 4.90 -20.05 -6.40
N PHE A 35 4.32 -20.05 -5.21
CA PHE A 35 3.35 -21.06 -4.78
C PHE A 35 1.99 -20.98 -5.50
N THR A 36 1.56 -19.79 -5.94
CA THR A 36 0.28 -19.66 -6.70
C THR A 36 0.32 -20.39 -8.04
N THR A 37 1.50 -20.55 -8.64
CA THR A 37 1.67 -21.31 -9.89
C THR A 37 1.32 -22.80 -9.73
N CYS A 38 1.51 -23.36 -8.54
CA CYS A 38 1.13 -24.74 -8.21
C CYS A 38 -0.27 -24.84 -7.60
N PHE A 39 -0.76 -23.78 -6.93
CA PHE A 39 -2.02 -23.79 -6.19
C PHE A 39 -2.85 -22.52 -6.48
N PRO A 40 -3.84 -22.59 -7.39
CA PRO A 40 -4.65 -21.43 -7.77
C PRO A 40 -5.53 -20.89 -6.62
N ALA A 41 -5.72 -21.65 -5.54
CA ALA A 41 -6.45 -21.19 -4.35
C ALA A 41 -5.73 -20.08 -3.57
N LEU A 42 -4.40 -19.95 -3.72
CA LEU A 42 -3.62 -18.91 -3.03
C LEU A 42 -3.72 -17.53 -3.70
N THR A 43 -4.36 -17.44 -4.87
CA THR A 43 -4.50 -16.20 -5.63
C THR A 43 -5.19 -15.10 -4.83
N SER A 44 -6.18 -15.44 -3.99
CA SER A 44 -6.85 -14.46 -3.13
C SER A 44 -5.91 -13.87 -2.07
N ILE A 45 -4.96 -14.64 -1.54
CA ILE A 45 -3.99 -14.15 -0.55
C ILE A 45 -3.02 -13.19 -1.22
N THR A 46 -2.55 -13.54 -2.42
CA THR A 46 -1.67 -12.65 -3.19
C THR A 46 -2.36 -11.36 -3.60
N ASP A 47 -3.66 -11.37 -3.89
CA ASP A 47 -4.42 -10.17 -4.30
C ASP A 47 -4.55 -9.16 -3.14
N ILE A 48 -4.86 -9.65 -1.92
CA ILE A 48 -4.90 -8.83 -0.70
C ILE A 48 -3.51 -8.24 -0.42
N LEU A 49 -2.47 -9.07 -0.59
CA LEU A 49 -1.10 -8.64 -0.36
C LEU A 49 -0.64 -7.59 -1.38
N LEU A 50 -1.13 -7.69 -2.62
CA LEU A 50 -0.92 -6.72 -3.70
C LEU A 50 -1.64 -5.39 -3.40
N GLN A 51 -2.86 -5.44 -2.87
CA GLN A 51 -3.55 -4.24 -2.36
C GLN A 51 -2.76 -3.55 -1.25
N CYS A 52 -2.25 -4.32 -0.28
CA CYS A 52 -1.39 -3.78 0.78
C CYS A 52 -0.06 -3.22 0.22
N LEU A 53 0.50 -3.82 -0.82
CA LEU A 53 1.68 -3.30 -1.52
C LEU A 53 1.38 -2.00 -2.28
N GLN A 54 0.15 -1.81 -2.76
CA GLN A 54 -0.31 -0.60 -3.44
C GLN A 54 -0.77 0.52 -2.49
N PHE A 55 -0.78 0.25 -1.18
CA PHE A 55 -1.09 1.25 -0.16
C PHE A 55 -0.23 2.53 -0.22
N PRO A 56 1.09 2.49 -0.55
CA PRO A 56 1.90 3.70 -0.75
C PRO A 56 1.39 4.53 -1.92
N HIS A 57 0.97 3.87 -2.99
CA HIS A 57 0.41 4.55 -4.15
C HIS A 57 -0.92 5.24 -3.81
N TYR A 58 -1.76 4.59 -3.00
CA TYR A 58 -2.97 5.21 -2.46
C TYR A 58 -2.65 6.42 -1.58
N CYS A 59 -1.67 6.30 -0.68
CA CYS A 59 -1.21 7.40 0.18
C CYS A 59 -0.64 8.57 -0.63
N ALA A 60 0.12 8.30 -1.69
CA ALA A 60 0.68 9.31 -2.58
C ALA A 60 -0.42 10.03 -3.39
N LYS A 61 -1.43 9.30 -3.85
CA LYS A 61 -2.59 9.91 -4.51
C LYS A 61 -3.36 10.81 -3.55
N ALA A 62 -3.57 10.37 -2.30
CA ALA A 62 -4.25 11.16 -1.29
C ALA A 62 -3.45 12.40 -0.84
N MET A 63 -2.11 12.35 -0.88
CA MET A 63 -1.25 13.54 -0.74
C MET A 63 -1.52 14.56 -1.85
N MET A 64 -1.49 14.13 -3.12
CA MET A 64 -1.69 15.02 -4.27
C MET A 64 -3.09 15.63 -4.31
N GLU A 65 -4.09 14.88 -3.86
CA GLU A 65 -5.47 15.35 -3.75
C GLU A 65 -5.73 16.21 -2.50
N CYS A 66 -4.78 16.32 -1.57
CA CYS A 66 -4.96 16.96 -0.25
C CYS A 66 -6.25 16.51 0.44
N ARG A 67 -6.56 15.22 0.37
CA ARG A 67 -7.83 14.63 0.82
C ARG A 67 -7.97 14.73 2.34
N GLN A 68 -9.17 15.05 2.81
CA GLN A 68 -9.45 15.54 4.17
C GLN A 68 -9.67 14.49 5.30
N PRO A 69 -9.12 13.27 5.36
CA PRO A 69 -9.60 12.05 6.10
C PRO A 69 -10.98 11.95 6.82
N PHE A 70 -11.85 12.94 6.75
CA PHE A 70 -13.20 13.06 7.27
C PHE A 70 -14.12 13.44 6.11
#